data_AF-A0A8B7T3F2-F1
#
_entry.id   AF-A0A8B7T3F2-F1
#
_cell.length_a   1.000
_cell.length_b   1.000
_cell.length_c   1.000
_cell.angle_alpha   90.00
_cell.angle_beta   90.00
_cell.angle_gamma   90.00
#
_symmetry.space_group_name_H-M   'P 1'
#
loop_
_entity.id
_entity.type
_entity.pdbx_description
1 polymer ?
#
loop_
_entity_poly.entity_id
_entity_poly.type
_entity_poly.pdbx_seq_one_letter_code
_entity_poly.pdbx_strand_id
1 'polypeptide(L)'
;MSVLIIEAFYGGSHKQLVDLLQEDLENCVLYTLPAKKWHWRARTSALYFSQNIPMSEHYRILFASAVLNLTELVALRPDLGKLKKILYFHENQLVYPVKKCQERDFQYGYNQILSCLVSDVVVFNSVFNMESFLTNIGKFMKLIPDHRPRDLESIIRPKCQVIYFPIRFPDVSRFMPKHKMRHLQKMLSLKENGNAASTMVLPFKREQGSPENLLKNFDAESGPCDAAQQENLGSSVMQESSLKMCPSSNKSSSHRWQSEQNPLDSLIGGDDQPRPLHIVWPHR
;
A
#
# COMPACT_ATOMS: atom_id res chain seq x y z
N MET A 1 -16.90 -13.84 17.86
CA MET A 1 -15.58 -13.19 17.89
C MET A 1 -15.39 -12.50 16.56
N SER A 2 -14.86 -11.29 16.51
CA SER A 2 -14.77 -10.51 15.28
C SER A 2 -13.34 -10.11 14.93
N VAL A 3 -13.11 -9.98 13.62
CA VAL A 3 -11.89 -9.42 13.03
C VAL A 3 -12.15 -7.95 12.75
N LEU A 4 -11.39 -7.07 13.40
CA LEU A 4 -11.41 -5.65 13.13
C LEU A 4 -10.45 -5.36 11.97
N ILE A 5 -10.99 -4.95 10.82
CA ILE A 5 -10.21 -4.57 9.64
C ILE A 5 -10.15 -3.04 9.57
N ILE A 6 -8.94 -2.49 9.52
CA ILE A 6 -8.71 -1.05 9.42
C ILE A 6 -7.90 -0.74 8.16
N GLU A 7 -8.50 -0.01 7.22
CA GLU A 7 -7.83 0.41 5.99
C GLU A 7 -7.79 1.95 5.87
N ALA A 8 -6.62 2.52 6.10
CA ALA A 8 -6.39 3.96 6.03
C ALA A 8 -6.43 4.51 4.59
N PHE A 9 -6.31 3.65 3.57
CA PHE A 9 -6.31 4.03 2.17
C PHE A 9 -7.17 3.07 1.34
N TYR A 10 -8.48 3.21 1.44
CA TYR A 10 -9.43 2.29 0.82
C TYR A 10 -9.73 2.70 -0.64
N GLY A 11 -8.97 2.13 -1.57
CA GLY A 11 -9.13 2.26 -3.01
C GLY A 11 -8.15 1.37 -3.78
N GLY A 12 -8.32 1.23 -5.10
CA GLY A 12 -7.45 0.40 -5.92
C GLY A 12 -7.28 -1.03 -5.38
N SER A 13 -6.03 -1.50 -5.33
CA SER A 13 -5.65 -2.83 -4.82
C SER A 13 -5.92 -3.01 -3.31
N HIS A 14 -5.87 -1.94 -2.51
CA HIS A 14 -6.22 -2.00 -1.09
C HIS A 14 -7.69 -2.34 -0.88
N LYS A 15 -8.58 -1.65 -1.60
CA LYS A 15 -10.02 -1.93 -1.57
C LYS A 15 -10.29 -3.37 -2.00
N GLN A 16 -9.67 -3.82 -3.09
CA GLN A 16 -9.84 -5.19 -3.57
C GLN A 16 -9.45 -6.24 -2.52
N LEU A 17 -8.33 -6.07 -1.82
CA LEU A 17 -7.94 -7.00 -0.77
C LEU A 17 -8.94 -6.99 0.38
N VAL A 18 -9.31 -5.80 0.86
CA VAL A 18 -10.22 -5.65 2.01
C VAL A 18 -11.59 -6.22 1.70
N ASP A 19 -12.14 -5.97 0.51
CA ASP A 19 -13.42 -6.50 0.07
C ASP A 19 -13.38 -8.04 0.02
N LEU A 20 -12.30 -8.60 -0.52
CA LEU A 20 -12.10 -10.04 -0.53
C LEU A 20 -12.09 -10.63 0.88
N LEU A 21 -11.30 -10.03 1.78
CA LEU A 21 -11.21 -10.50 3.16
C LEU A 21 -12.57 -10.38 3.86
N GLN A 22 -13.33 -9.33 3.61
CA GLN A 22 -14.67 -9.15 4.18
C GLN A 22 -15.67 -10.19 3.65
N GLU A 23 -15.56 -10.58 2.39
CA GLU A 23 -16.41 -11.60 1.78
C GLU A 23 -16.07 -13.02 2.27
N ASP A 24 -14.78 -13.34 2.45
CA ASP A 24 -14.33 -14.70 2.76
C ASP A 24 -14.19 -14.97 4.27
N LEU A 25 -14.13 -13.93 5.10
CA LEU A 25 -14.04 -14.06 6.56
C LEU A 25 -15.37 -13.70 7.23
N GLU A 26 -15.87 -14.61 8.05
CA GLU A 26 -17.05 -14.36 8.87
C GLU A 26 -16.76 -13.34 9.99
N ASN A 27 -17.77 -12.54 10.36
CA ASN A 27 -17.73 -11.61 11.49
C ASN A 27 -16.63 -10.53 11.39
N CYS A 28 -16.38 -9.99 10.20
CA CYS A 28 -15.52 -8.83 10.00
C CYS A 28 -16.23 -7.51 10.32
N VAL A 29 -15.54 -6.62 11.04
CA VAL A 29 -15.96 -5.24 11.24
C VAL A 29 -14.94 -4.34 10.55
N LEU A 30 -15.41 -3.53 9.61
CA LEU A 30 -14.55 -2.77 8.70
C LEU A 30 -14.62 -1.27 8.98
N TYR A 31 -13.46 -0.64 9.17
CA TYR A 31 -13.31 0.82 9.24
C TYR A 31 -12.31 1.30 8.20
N THR A 32 -12.74 2.27 7.38
CA THR A 32 -11.93 2.72 6.24
C THR A 32 -11.88 4.22 6.09
N LEU A 33 -10.87 4.69 5.37
CA LEU A 33 -10.76 6.06 4.90
C LEU A 33 -10.62 6.08 3.37
N PRO A 34 -11.25 7.05 2.67
CA PRO A 34 -11.15 7.15 1.22
C PRO A 34 -9.69 7.27 0.74
N ALA A 35 -9.38 6.60 -0.38
CA ALA A 35 -8.10 6.64 -1.08
C ALA A 35 -7.79 7.99 -1.76
N LYS A 36 -7.72 9.03 -0.94
CA LYS A 36 -7.34 10.39 -1.33
C LYS A 36 -6.27 10.88 -0.38
N LYS A 37 -5.33 11.66 -0.91
CA LYS A 37 -4.27 12.31 -0.11
C LYS A 37 -3.52 11.32 0.78
N TRP A 38 -2.92 10.28 0.18
CA TRP A 38 -2.32 9.15 0.92
C TRP A 38 -1.31 9.59 1.99
N HIS A 39 -0.51 10.62 1.72
CA HIS A 39 0.42 11.24 2.67
C HIS A 39 -0.27 11.64 4.00
N TRP A 40 -1.48 12.18 3.91
CA TRP A 40 -2.27 12.53 5.09
C TRP A 40 -2.85 11.28 5.77
N ARG A 41 -3.26 10.27 5.00
CA ARG A 41 -3.69 8.98 5.55
C ARG A 41 -2.59 8.32 6.37
N ALA A 42 -1.36 8.34 5.89
CA ALA A 42 -0.22 7.76 6.60
C ALA A 42 0.15 8.48 7.90
N ARG A 43 -0.20 9.77 8.04
CA ARG A 43 0.14 10.58 9.23
C ARG A 43 -0.98 10.70 10.25
N THR A 44 -2.25 10.75 9.82
CA THR A 44 -3.35 11.16 10.70
C THR A 44 -4.43 10.11 10.90
N SER A 45 -4.38 9.00 10.15
CA SER A 45 -5.43 7.97 10.23
C SER A 45 -5.51 7.31 11.61
N ALA A 46 -4.38 7.12 12.30
CA ALA A 46 -4.36 6.53 13.64
C ALA A 46 -5.19 7.34 14.64
N LEU A 47 -5.00 8.67 14.68
CA LEU A 47 -5.79 9.58 15.52
C LEU A 47 -7.27 9.59 15.14
N TYR A 48 -7.57 9.55 13.84
CA TYR A 48 -8.96 9.45 13.39
C TYR A 48 -9.61 8.16 13.89
N PHE A 49 -8.98 7.01 13.68
CA PHE A 49 -9.52 5.72 14.07
C PHE A 49 -9.59 5.53 15.59
N SER A 50 -8.67 6.13 16.36
CA SER A 50 -8.74 6.04 17.83
C SER A 50 -10.02 6.65 18.38
N GLN A 51 -10.56 7.69 17.73
CA GLN A 51 -11.80 8.36 18.11
C GLN A 51 -13.07 7.73 17.52
N ASN A 52 -12.97 7.12 16.33
CA ASN A 52 -14.15 6.69 15.57
C ASN A 52 -14.44 5.18 15.66
N ILE A 53 -13.48 4.35 16.07
CA ILE A 53 -13.71 2.92 16.30
C ILE A 53 -14.29 2.74 17.71
N PRO A 54 -15.52 2.23 17.88
CA PRO A 54 -16.11 2.00 19.19
C PRO A 54 -15.34 0.91 19.94
N MET A 55 -15.35 0.97 21.27
CA MET A 55 -14.87 -0.15 22.08
C MET A 55 -15.77 -1.36 21.90
N SER A 56 -15.18 -2.55 21.83
CA SER A 56 -15.91 -3.81 21.78
C SER A 56 -15.09 -4.93 22.40
N GLU A 57 -15.71 -5.74 23.24
CA GLU A 57 -15.09 -6.93 23.83
C GLU A 57 -15.03 -8.12 22.86
N HIS A 58 -15.73 -8.02 21.72
CA HIS A 58 -15.80 -9.07 20.73
C HIS A 58 -14.61 -9.08 19.76
N TYR A 59 -13.89 -7.96 19.65
CA TYR A 59 -12.68 -7.88 18.84
C TYR A 59 -11.60 -8.81 19.42
N ARG A 60 -11.01 -9.62 18.54
CA ARG A 60 -9.90 -10.52 18.89
C ARG A 60 -8.68 -10.32 18.01
N ILE A 61 -8.91 -9.97 16.74
CA ILE A 61 -7.88 -9.74 15.74
C ILE A 61 -8.03 -8.33 15.20
N LEU A 62 -6.92 -7.60 15.09
CA LEU A 62 -6.80 -6.34 14.37
C LEU A 62 -5.98 -6.59 13.12
N PHE A 63 -6.60 -6.44 11.96
CA PHE A 63 -5.94 -6.44 10.67
C PHE A 63 -5.83 -5.01 10.16
N ALA A 64 -4.65 -4.58 9.72
CA ALA A 64 -4.45 -3.27 9.14
C ALA A 64 -3.47 -3.30 7.97
N SER A 65 -3.60 -2.33 7.06
CA SER A 65 -2.59 -2.09 6.03
C SER A 65 -1.40 -1.31 6.58
N ALA A 66 -0.23 -1.49 5.97
CA ALA A 66 1.00 -0.78 6.32
C ALA A 66 0.97 0.73 6.02
N VAL A 67 -0.15 1.27 5.54
CA VAL A 67 -0.38 2.72 5.43
C VAL A 67 -0.76 3.31 6.79
N LEU A 68 -1.47 2.55 7.63
CA LEU A 68 -1.83 2.98 8.97
C LEU A 68 -0.58 2.99 9.87
N ASN A 69 -0.35 4.09 10.60
CA ASN A 69 0.59 4.06 11.71
C ASN A 69 -0.04 3.27 12.87
N LEU A 70 0.19 1.96 12.87
CA LEU A 70 -0.41 1.05 13.84
C LEU A 70 0.08 1.34 15.26
N THR A 71 1.33 1.78 15.39
CA THR A 71 1.96 2.11 16.68
C THR A 71 1.22 3.21 17.41
N GLU A 72 0.91 4.30 16.71
CA GLU A 72 0.12 5.41 17.28
C GLU A 72 -1.28 4.93 17.67
N LEU A 73 -1.94 4.15 16.82
CA LEU A 73 -3.29 3.67 17.11
C LEU A 73 -3.31 2.81 18.39
N VAL A 74 -2.42 1.83 18.51
CA VAL A 74 -2.41 0.93 19.68
C VAL A 74 -1.94 1.64 20.95
N ALA A 75 -1.07 2.65 20.83
CA ALA A 75 -0.67 3.48 21.97
C ALA A 75 -1.83 4.34 22.49
N LEU A 76 -2.64 4.90 21.58
CA LEU A 76 -3.84 5.68 21.92
C LEU A 76 -5.02 4.79 22.36
N ARG A 77 -5.01 3.51 21.97
CA ARG A 77 -6.07 2.53 22.24
C ARG A 77 -5.51 1.24 22.84
N PRO A 78 -5.22 1.22 24.15
CA PRO A 78 -4.74 0.01 24.84
C PRO A 78 -5.68 -1.20 24.70
N ASP A 79 -6.98 -0.96 24.56
CA ASP A 79 -7.99 -1.99 24.29
C ASP A 79 -7.84 -2.64 22.90
N LEU A 80 -7.26 -1.93 21.92
CA LEU A 80 -6.88 -2.50 20.63
C LEU A 80 -5.47 -3.10 20.67
N GLY A 81 -4.58 -2.58 21.53
CA GLY A 81 -3.22 -3.09 21.72
C GLY A 81 -3.15 -4.55 22.19
N LYS A 82 -4.14 -5.00 22.98
CA LYS A 82 -4.27 -6.40 23.44
C LYS A 82 -4.68 -7.39 22.35
N LEU A 83 -5.18 -6.92 21.21
CA LEU A 83 -5.64 -7.77 20.12
C LEU A 83 -4.45 -8.44 19.42
N LYS A 84 -4.69 -9.56 18.73
CA LYS A 84 -3.69 -10.11 17.79
C LYS A 84 -3.62 -9.18 16.58
N LYS A 85 -2.46 -8.56 16.36
CA LYS A 85 -2.23 -7.53 15.34
C LYS A 85 -1.56 -8.15 14.12
N ILE A 86 -2.25 -8.05 12.98
CA ILE A 86 -1.76 -8.47 11.67
C ILE A 86 -1.61 -7.22 10.80
N LEU A 87 -0.39 -7.00 10.33
CA LEU A 87 -0.07 -5.86 9.46
C LEU A 87 0.25 -6.35 8.05
N TYR A 88 -0.48 -5.85 7.06
CA TYR A 88 -0.31 -6.27 5.66
C TYR A 88 0.37 -5.19 4.81
N PHE A 89 1.45 -5.56 4.12
CA PHE A 89 2.23 -4.69 3.25
C PHE A 89 1.80 -4.82 1.79
N HIS A 90 1.12 -3.77 1.29
CA HIS A 90 0.89 -3.56 -0.14
C HIS A 90 2.13 -2.96 -0.81
N GLU A 91 2.66 -1.89 -0.23
CA GLU A 91 3.87 -1.21 -0.70
C GLU A 91 4.90 -1.03 0.42
N ASN A 92 6.16 -0.92 0.02
CA ASN A 92 7.31 -0.72 0.89
C ASN A 92 7.86 0.71 0.73
N GLN A 93 7.69 1.51 1.78
CA GLN A 93 8.12 2.90 1.83
C GLN A 93 9.62 3.08 2.11
N LEU A 94 10.43 2.03 2.08
CA LEU A 94 11.91 2.06 2.16
C LEU A 94 12.56 1.91 0.78
N VAL A 95 11.87 1.31 -0.20
CA VAL A 95 12.40 1.11 -1.58
C VAL A 95 11.47 1.59 -2.70
N TYR A 96 10.30 2.14 -2.35
CA TYR A 96 9.40 2.79 -3.31
C TYR A 96 10.15 3.78 -4.23
N PRO A 97 9.97 3.68 -5.56
CA PRO A 97 10.68 4.52 -6.52
C PRO A 97 10.26 5.99 -6.40
N VAL A 98 11.23 6.90 -6.35
CA VAL A 98 11.00 8.34 -6.38
C VAL A 98 11.57 8.92 -7.68
N LYS A 99 10.80 9.81 -8.33
CA LYS A 99 11.22 10.47 -9.59
C LYS A 99 12.37 11.46 -9.37
N LYS A 100 12.52 11.98 -8.14
CA LYS A 100 13.62 12.85 -7.69
C LYS A 100 14.07 12.38 -6.31
N CYS A 101 15.37 12.21 -6.12
CA CYS A 101 15.96 11.63 -4.89
C CYS A 101 15.70 12.49 -3.63
N GLN A 102 15.35 13.77 -3.79
CA GLN A 102 15.21 14.74 -2.70
C GLN A 102 13.85 14.75 -1.96
N GLU A 103 12.84 13.98 -2.38
CA GLU A 103 11.47 14.14 -1.85
C GLU A 103 10.91 12.93 -1.09
N ARG A 104 11.77 12.01 -0.61
CA ARG A 104 11.25 10.93 0.23
C ARG A 104 11.11 11.38 1.68
N ASP A 105 9.88 11.50 2.14
CA ASP A 105 9.61 11.74 3.55
C ASP A 105 10.02 10.53 4.39
N PHE A 106 10.98 10.75 5.29
CA PHE A 106 11.47 9.76 6.24
C PHE A 106 10.35 9.18 7.12
N GLN A 107 9.31 9.97 7.41
CA GLN A 107 8.24 9.56 8.31
C GLN A 107 7.51 8.31 7.82
N TYR A 108 7.32 8.10 6.52
CA TYR A 108 6.54 6.94 6.04
C TYR A 108 7.25 5.61 6.25
N GLY A 109 8.54 5.54 5.90
CA GLY A 109 9.34 4.35 6.17
C GLY A 109 9.50 4.10 7.67
N TYR A 110 9.66 5.18 8.44
CA TYR A 110 9.75 5.11 9.90
C TYR A 110 8.47 4.54 10.52
N ASN A 111 7.30 5.04 10.10
CA ASN A 111 6.00 4.57 10.57
C ASN A 111 5.77 3.08 10.24
N GLN A 112 6.18 2.61 9.06
CA GLN A 112 6.11 1.20 8.70
C GLN A 112 6.97 0.32 9.61
N ILE A 113 8.21 0.76 9.91
CA ILE A 113 9.12 0.04 10.81
C ILE A 113 8.54 -0.04 12.23
N LEU A 114 8.06 1.09 12.77
CA LEU A 114 7.41 1.10 14.08
C LEU A 114 6.19 0.18 14.11
N SER A 115 5.35 0.24 13.07
CA SER A 115 4.16 -0.60 12.96
C SER A 115 4.51 -2.09 12.95
N CYS A 116 5.62 -2.49 12.32
CA CYS A 116 6.13 -3.87 12.39
C CYS A 116 6.55 -4.28 13.82
N LEU A 117 7.14 -3.37 14.60
CA LEU A 117 7.58 -3.67 15.96
C LEU A 117 6.41 -3.98 16.88
N VAL A 118 5.30 -3.24 16.78
CA VAL A 118 4.09 -3.47 17.59
C VAL A 118 3.20 -4.60 17.05
N SER A 119 3.40 -5.02 15.80
CA SER A 119 2.62 -6.10 15.19
C SER A 119 3.03 -7.47 15.73
N ASP A 120 2.08 -8.41 15.72
CA ASP A 120 2.33 -9.80 16.08
C ASP A 120 2.66 -10.65 14.84
N VAL A 121 2.09 -10.32 13.69
CA VAL A 121 2.37 -10.93 12.39
C VAL A 121 2.48 -9.82 11.34
N VAL A 122 3.50 -9.89 10.50
CA VAL A 122 3.70 -8.97 9.38
C VAL A 122 3.61 -9.76 8.09
N VAL A 123 2.64 -9.42 7.24
CA VAL A 123 2.38 -10.13 5.98
C VAL A 123 2.81 -9.26 4.82
N PHE A 124 3.60 -9.82 3.90
CA PHE A 124 4.02 -9.17 2.67
C PHE A 124 3.37 -9.82 1.46
N ASN A 125 2.99 -9.01 0.47
CA ASN A 125 2.42 -9.47 -0.79
C ASN A 125 3.41 -10.22 -1.72
N SER A 126 4.70 -10.26 -1.38
CA SER A 126 5.73 -11.00 -2.11
C SER A 126 7.02 -11.16 -1.30
N VAL A 127 7.83 -12.15 -1.66
CA VAL A 127 9.20 -12.34 -1.11
C VAL A 127 10.07 -11.12 -1.38
N PHE A 128 9.98 -10.54 -2.59
CA PHE A 128 10.74 -9.33 -2.93
C PHE A 128 10.37 -8.16 -2.02
N ASN A 129 9.08 -7.92 -1.79
CA ASN A 129 8.64 -6.83 -0.92
C ASN A 129 9.15 -7.02 0.52
N MET A 130 9.10 -8.25 1.04
CA MET A 130 9.63 -8.61 2.36
C MET A 130 11.14 -8.39 2.46
N GLU A 131 11.93 -9.00 1.58
CA GLU A 131 13.39 -8.94 1.66
C GLU A 131 13.91 -7.54 1.37
N SER A 132 13.32 -6.83 0.40
CA SER A 132 13.69 -5.44 0.13
C SER A 132 13.33 -4.51 1.28
N PHE A 133 12.29 -4.77 2.07
CA PHE A 133 11.98 -4.02 3.29
C PHE A 133 13.04 -4.31 4.35
N LEU A 134 13.17 -5.57 4.75
CA LEU A 134 14.03 -6.01 5.85
C LEU A 134 15.48 -5.60 5.68
N THR A 135 16.07 -5.89 4.51
CA THR A 135 17.49 -5.60 4.23
C THR A 135 17.79 -4.10 4.12
N ASN A 136 16.78 -3.25 3.88
CA ASN A 136 16.96 -1.80 3.81
C ASN A 136 16.70 -1.08 5.14
N ILE A 137 16.16 -1.74 6.17
CA ILE A 137 15.92 -1.13 7.49
C ILE A 137 17.20 -0.49 8.03
N GLY A 138 18.31 -1.24 8.02
CA GLY A 138 19.59 -0.74 8.54
C GLY A 138 20.12 0.46 7.77
N LYS A 139 19.98 0.47 6.43
CA LYS A 139 20.36 1.62 5.59
C LYS A 139 19.46 2.82 5.85
N PHE A 140 18.16 2.60 5.99
CA PHE A 140 17.18 3.63 6.23
C PHE A 140 17.39 4.32 7.60
N MET A 141 17.72 3.56 8.66
CA MET A 141 18.03 4.12 9.98
C MET A 141 19.31 4.98 10.00
N LYS A 142 20.22 4.85 9.01
CA LYS A 142 21.41 5.72 8.90
C LYS A 142 21.05 7.17 8.55
N LEU A 143 19.84 7.43 8.08
CA LEU A 143 19.33 8.79 7.85
C LEU A 143 19.09 9.55 9.17
N ILE A 144 18.93 8.85 10.29
CA ILE A 144 18.83 9.47 11.61
C ILE A 144 20.22 10.04 11.97
N PRO A 145 20.34 11.33 12.34
CA PRO A 145 21.63 11.94 12.63
C PRO A 145 22.40 11.25 13.76
N ASP A 146 21.71 10.90 14.85
CA ASP A 146 22.30 10.33 16.07
C ASP A 146 21.40 9.24 16.70
N HIS A 147 21.92 8.50 17.69
CA HIS A 147 21.19 7.49 18.48
C HIS A 147 20.43 6.45 17.64
N ARG A 148 21.10 5.93 16.61
CA ARG A 148 20.51 5.01 15.64
C ARG A 148 20.14 3.68 16.30
N PRO A 149 18.88 3.23 16.19
CA PRO A 149 18.49 1.90 16.66
C PRO A 149 19.18 0.82 15.81
N ARG A 150 19.52 -0.30 16.45
CA ARG A 150 20.22 -1.44 15.84
C ARG A 150 19.33 -2.67 15.89
N ASP A 151 19.68 -3.67 15.08
CA ASP A 151 19.12 -5.02 15.12
C ASP A 151 17.60 -5.11 14.88
N LEU A 152 16.97 -4.05 14.37
CA LEU A 152 15.52 -4.01 14.07
C LEU A 152 15.08 -5.11 13.10
N GLU A 153 15.92 -5.43 12.10
CA GLU A 153 15.64 -6.53 11.19
C GLU A 153 15.49 -7.86 11.94
N SER A 154 16.39 -8.15 12.88
CA SER A 154 16.36 -9.41 13.65
C SER A 154 15.11 -9.54 14.53
N ILE A 155 14.55 -8.41 14.96
CA ILE A 155 13.32 -8.34 15.77
C ILE A 155 12.08 -8.54 14.88
N ILE A 156 12.08 -7.97 13.68
CA ILE A 156 10.91 -7.96 12.78
C ILE A 156 10.83 -9.25 11.97
N ARG A 157 11.95 -9.75 11.45
CA ARG A 157 12.03 -10.90 10.53
C ARG A 157 11.29 -12.15 11.03
N PRO A 158 11.36 -12.56 12.32
CA PRO A 158 10.64 -13.73 12.81
C PRO A 158 9.11 -13.62 12.73
N LYS A 159 8.57 -12.41 12.63
CA LYS A 159 7.14 -12.12 12.53
C LYS A 159 6.66 -12.08 11.07
N CYS A 160 7.58 -12.07 10.11
CA CYS A 160 7.28 -11.87 8.70
C CYS A 160 6.81 -13.15 8.02
N GLN A 161 5.78 -13.02 7.19
CA GLN A 161 5.27 -14.08 6.32
C GLN A 161 4.94 -13.50 4.95
N VAL A 162 4.98 -14.34 3.93
CA VAL A 162 4.59 -13.95 2.57
C VAL A 162 3.27 -14.61 2.22
N ILE A 163 2.26 -13.78 1.93
CA ILE A 163 0.99 -14.21 1.36
C ILE A 163 0.78 -13.35 0.13
N TYR A 164 0.86 -13.97 -1.03
CA TYR A 164 0.72 -13.28 -2.31
C TYR A 164 -0.62 -12.59 -2.43
N PHE A 165 -0.65 -11.48 -3.17
CA PHE A 165 -1.85 -10.71 -3.37
C PHE A 165 -2.96 -11.60 -3.96
N PRO A 166 -4.11 -11.73 -3.29
CA PRO A 166 -5.14 -12.64 -3.72
C PRO A 166 -5.91 -12.05 -4.90
N ILE A 167 -6.17 -12.90 -5.91
CA ILE A 167 -6.86 -12.51 -7.14
C ILE A 167 -8.08 -13.41 -7.29
N ARG A 168 -9.26 -12.80 -7.43
CA ARG A 168 -10.45 -13.50 -7.91
C ARG A 168 -10.36 -13.60 -9.43
N PHE A 169 -10.17 -14.82 -9.91
CA PHE A 169 -10.21 -15.08 -11.34
C PHE A 169 -11.67 -15.08 -11.78
N PRO A 170 -12.07 -14.21 -12.73
CA PRO A 170 -13.38 -14.32 -13.35
C PRO A 170 -13.46 -15.65 -14.10
N ASP A 171 -14.68 -16.15 -14.31
CA ASP A 171 -14.85 -17.31 -15.19
C ASP A 171 -14.43 -16.95 -16.62
N VAL A 172 -13.27 -17.47 -17.02
CA VAL A 172 -12.67 -17.28 -18.35
C VAL A 172 -13.05 -18.39 -19.32
N SER A 173 -13.87 -19.35 -18.91
CA SER A 173 -14.31 -20.48 -19.75
C SER A 173 -14.88 -20.02 -21.09
N ARG A 174 -15.64 -18.92 -21.08
CA ARG A 174 -16.24 -18.29 -22.29
C ARG A 174 -15.22 -17.77 -23.31
N PHE A 175 -13.99 -17.49 -22.91
CA PHE A 175 -12.91 -17.00 -23.78
C PHE A 175 -11.93 -18.10 -24.18
N MET A 176 -12.08 -19.32 -23.64
CA MET A 176 -11.20 -20.42 -23.97
C MET A 176 -11.62 -21.07 -25.30
N PRO A 177 -10.70 -21.26 -26.25
CA PRO A 177 -10.97 -22.03 -27.46
C PRO A 177 -11.51 -23.43 -27.14
N LYS A 178 -12.48 -23.92 -27.93
CA LYS A 178 -13.13 -25.24 -27.71
C LYS A 178 -12.16 -26.40 -27.51
N HIS A 179 -10.97 -26.36 -28.13
CA HIS A 179 -9.93 -27.38 -27.96
C HIS A 179 -9.25 -27.31 -26.59
N LYS A 180 -9.04 -26.10 -26.02
CA LYS A 180 -8.51 -25.93 -24.66
C LYS A 180 -9.54 -26.29 -23.60
N MET A 181 -10.83 -26.00 -23.84
CA MET A 181 -11.93 -26.42 -22.97
C MET A 181 -12.02 -27.94 -22.83
N ARG A 182 -11.95 -28.68 -23.95
CA ARG A 182 -11.93 -30.17 -23.92
C ARG A 182 -10.72 -30.72 -23.17
N HIS A 183 -9.56 -30.09 -23.31
CA HIS A 183 -8.36 -30.48 -22.56
C HIS A 183 -8.53 -30.23 -21.05
N LEU A 184 -9.08 -29.07 -20.67
CA LEU A 184 -9.36 -28.71 -19.28
C LEU A 184 -10.38 -29.66 -18.64
N GLN A 185 -11.48 -29.97 -19.34
CA GLN A 185 -12.49 -30.94 -18.90
C GLN A 185 -11.90 -32.34 -18.72
N LYS A 186 -11.02 -32.78 -19.63
CA LYS A 186 -10.30 -34.05 -19.49
C LYS A 186 -9.36 -34.05 -18.28
N MET A 187 -8.65 -32.94 -18.01
CA MET A 187 -7.81 -32.81 -16.81
C MET A 187 -8.60 -32.84 -15.50
N LEU A 188 -9.75 -32.15 -15.45
CA LEU A 188 -10.59 -32.09 -14.25
C LEU A 188 -11.30 -33.43 -13.97
N SER A 189 -11.83 -34.09 -15.00
CA SER A 189 -12.44 -35.43 -14.87
C SER A 189 -11.44 -36.54 -14.53
N LEU A 190 -10.17 -36.41 -14.92
CA LEU A 190 -9.10 -37.30 -14.45
C LEU A 190 -8.79 -37.13 -12.96
N LYS A 191 -9.10 -35.97 -12.38
CA LYS A 191 -8.84 -35.67 -10.96
C LYS A 191 -9.95 -36.20 -10.05
N GLU A 192 -11.18 -36.32 -10.55
CA GLU A 192 -12.33 -36.86 -9.79
C GLU A 192 -12.32 -38.40 -9.69
N ASN A 193 -11.68 -39.10 -10.63
CA ASN A 193 -11.59 -40.57 -10.63
C ASN A 193 -10.40 -41.15 -9.84
N GLY A 194 -9.67 -40.33 -9.09
CA GLY A 194 -8.46 -40.73 -8.34
C GLY A 194 -8.50 -40.28 -6.88
N ASN A 195 -9.54 -40.63 -6.12
CA ASN A 195 -9.61 -40.29 -4.69
C ASN A 195 -8.86 -41.34 -3.83
N ALA A 196 -7.58 -41.07 -3.56
CA ALA A 196 -6.84 -41.36 -2.31
C ALA A 196 -5.32 -41.38 -2.55
N ALA A 197 -4.59 -40.65 -1.70
CA ALA A 197 -3.14 -40.66 -1.47
C ALA A 197 -2.23 -39.71 -2.30
N SER A 198 -1.46 -38.95 -1.51
CA SER A 198 -0.22 -38.23 -1.81
C SER A 198 -0.34 -36.77 -2.28
N THR A 199 -0.17 -35.86 -1.32
CA THR A 199 0.34 -34.50 -1.52
C THR A 199 1.72 -34.58 -2.17
N MET A 200 1.78 -34.72 -3.49
CA MET A 200 3.00 -34.43 -4.24
C MET A 200 3.04 -32.94 -4.55
N VAL A 201 3.87 -32.24 -3.76
CA VAL A 201 4.49 -30.98 -4.14
C VAL A 201 5.07 -31.15 -5.55
N LEU A 202 4.57 -30.38 -6.52
CA LEU A 202 5.18 -30.32 -7.85
C LEU A 202 6.58 -29.69 -7.72
N PRO A 203 7.62 -30.27 -8.36
CA PRO A 203 8.97 -29.78 -8.23
C PRO A 203 9.10 -28.45 -8.98
N PHE A 204 9.33 -27.38 -8.21
CA PHE A 204 9.86 -26.14 -8.77
C PHE A 204 11.27 -26.46 -9.30
N LYS A 205 11.43 -26.52 -10.62
CA LYS A 205 12.74 -26.65 -11.25
C LYS A 205 13.62 -25.50 -10.78
N ARG A 206 14.59 -25.82 -9.94
CA ARG A 206 15.66 -24.94 -9.51
C ARG A 206 16.69 -24.95 -10.64
N GLU A 207 16.61 -24.00 -11.56
CA GLU A 207 17.74 -23.73 -12.45
C GLU A 207 18.85 -23.12 -11.59
N GLN A 208 19.81 -23.97 -11.22
CA GLN A 208 21.14 -23.51 -10.83
C GLN A 208 21.87 -23.09 -12.11
N GLY A 209 21.74 -21.80 -12.45
CA GLY A 209 22.67 -21.11 -13.34
C GLY A 209 23.68 -20.34 -12.49
N SER A 210 24.94 -20.72 -12.58
CA SER A 210 26.08 -20.00 -11.99
C SER A 210 26.11 -18.52 -12.40
N PRO A 211 26.45 -17.58 -11.51
CA PRO A 211 26.57 -16.17 -11.87
C PRO A 211 27.98 -15.88 -12.40
N GLU A 212 28.28 -16.37 -13.60
CA GLU A 212 29.44 -15.88 -14.35
C GLU A 212 28.96 -15.54 -15.77
N ASN A 213 29.13 -14.27 -16.12
CA ASN A 213 28.79 -13.62 -17.40
C ASN A 213 27.39 -12.98 -17.51
N LEU A 214 27.19 -11.87 -16.77
CA LEU A 214 26.36 -10.75 -17.23
C LEU A 214 26.81 -9.44 -16.53
N LEU A 215 28.11 -9.19 -16.58
CA LEU A 215 28.72 -7.88 -16.34
C LEU A 215 29.41 -7.49 -17.65
N LYS A 216 28.67 -6.81 -18.52
CA LYS A 216 29.22 -5.90 -19.53
C LYS A 216 28.08 -5.10 -20.14
N ASN A 217 28.26 -3.78 -20.09
CA ASN A 217 27.56 -2.73 -20.83
C ASN A 217 26.32 -2.15 -20.15
N PHE A 218 26.56 -1.28 -19.16
CA PHE A 218 25.90 0.03 -19.08
C PHE A 218 26.88 0.99 -18.39
N ASP A 219 27.80 1.53 -19.18
CA ASP A 219 28.50 2.76 -18.82
C ASP A 219 27.51 3.92 -18.99
N ALA A 220 27.13 4.54 -17.89
CA ALA A 220 26.58 5.88 -17.87
C ALA A 220 27.38 6.65 -16.82
N GLU A 221 28.31 7.47 -17.30
CA GLU A 221 29.07 8.43 -16.52
C GLU A 221 28.12 9.27 -15.67
N SER A 222 28.24 9.18 -14.35
CA SER A 222 27.84 10.25 -13.45
C SER A 222 29.09 10.75 -12.75
N GLY A 223 29.65 11.82 -13.31
CA GLY A 223 30.76 12.55 -12.70
C GLY A 223 30.37 13.14 -11.33
N PRO A 224 31.37 13.44 -10.48
CA PRO A 224 31.13 14.02 -9.17
C PRO A 224 30.69 15.47 -9.32
N CYS A 225 29.55 15.83 -8.72
CA CYS A 225 29.21 17.24 -8.53
C CYS A 225 29.89 17.75 -7.26
N ASP A 226 31.10 18.29 -7.45
CA ASP A 226 31.65 19.29 -6.55
C ASP A 226 30.87 20.59 -6.72
N ALA A 227 30.30 21.08 -5.63
CA ALA A 227 29.88 22.47 -5.51
C ALA A 227 30.21 22.95 -4.10
N ALA A 228 31.47 23.34 -3.93
CA ALA A 228 31.85 24.32 -2.93
C ALA A 228 31.30 25.68 -3.37
N GLN A 229 30.42 26.28 -2.56
CA GLN A 229 30.33 27.74 -2.45
C GLN A 229 30.16 28.11 -0.99
N GLN A 230 31.25 28.66 -0.44
CA GLN A 230 31.21 29.62 0.66
C GLN A 230 30.40 30.85 0.20
N GLU A 231 29.57 31.40 1.08
CA GLU A 231 29.70 32.80 1.46
C GLU A 231 29.08 33.05 2.84
N ASN A 232 29.67 34.00 3.53
CA ASN A 232 29.77 34.13 4.97
C ASN A 232 29.02 35.40 5.43
N LEU A 233 28.40 35.33 6.61
CA LEU A 233 28.28 36.36 7.66
C LEU A 233 27.70 37.77 7.39
N GLY A 234 26.79 38.16 8.31
CA GLY A 234 26.59 39.54 8.79
C GLY A 234 25.12 39.86 9.10
N SER A 235 24.64 39.70 10.34
CA SER A 235 24.42 40.75 11.38
C SER A 235 23.40 41.84 10.96
N SER A 236 22.44 42.39 11.72
CA SER A 236 22.06 42.39 13.14
C SER A 236 20.95 43.47 13.31
N VAL A 237 20.10 43.34 14.35
CA VAL A 237 19.35 44.41 15.08
C VAL A 237 17.98 44.93 14.57
N MET A 238 16.99 44.74 15.47
CA MET A 238 15.77 45.47 15.90
C MET A 238 15.22 46.68 15.11
N GLN A 239 13.88 46.80 14.96
CA GLN A 239 12.97 47.54 15.86
C GLN A 239 11.49 47.58 15.36
N GLU A 240 10.61 48.08 16.22
CA GLU A 240 9.14 47.95 16.33
C GLU A 240 8.23 48.76 15.38
N SER A 241 6.97 48.27 15.33
CA SER A 241 5.68 48.99 15.35
C SER A 241 5.15 49.73 14.11
N SER A 242 3.91 49.39 13.70
CA SER A 242 2.69 50.15 14.03
C SER A 242 1.55 49.99 12.98
N LEU A 243 0.33 50.03 13.50
CA LEU A 243 -0.99 49.86 12.85
C LEU A 243 -1.29 50.89 11.74
N LYS A 244 -2.05 50.50 10.70
CA LYS A 244 -3.34 51.14 10.30
C LYS A 244 -3.98 50.55 9.02
N MET A 245 -5.19 50.04 9.23
CA MET A 245 -6.47 50.20 8.47
C MET A 245 -6.49 50.37 6.93
N CYS A 246 -7.37 49.56 6.31
CA CYS A 246 -7.97 49.73 4.99
C CYS A 246 -8.75 51.05 4.82
N PRO A 247 -9.07 51.41 3.58
CA PRO A 247 -10.49 51.36 3.23
C PRO A 247 -10.81 50.75 1.85
N SER A 248 -12.05 50.29 1.79
CA SER A 248 -12.82 49.74 0.68
C SER A 248 -13.19 50.76 -0.40
N SER A 249 -13.38 50.31 -1.64
CA SER A 249 -14.60 50.61 -2.42
C SER A 249 -14.75 49.76 -3.70
N ASN A 250 -15.85 49.00 -3.70
CA ASN A 250 -16.69 48.41 -4.75
C ASN A 250 -16.55 48.84 -6.22
N LYS A 251 -16.79 47.86 -7.11
CA LYS A 251 -17.82 47.81 -8.20
C LYS A 251 -17.80 46.41 -8.84
N SER A 252 -18.72 45.51 -8.48
CA SER A 252 -19.94 45.12 -9.21
C SER A 252 -19.80 44.91 -10.73
N SER A 253 -19.95 43.67 -11.18
CA SER A 253 -20.86 43.33 -12.29
C SER A 253 -21.26 41.86 -12.24
N SER A 254 -22.56 41.67 -12.36
CA SER A 254 -23.32 40.43 -12.47
C SER A 254 -23.17 39.78 -13.84
N HIS A 255 -23.18 38.44 -13.93
CA HIS A 255 -23.90 37.74 -15.00
C HIS A 255 -24.43 36.38 -14.53
N ARG A 256 -25.69 36.15 -14.90
CA ARG A 256 -26.61 35.03 -14.66
C ARG A 256 -26.45 33.97 -15.78
N TRP A 257 -27.32 32.96 -15.76
CA TRP A 257 -27.61 31.89 -16.74
C TRP A 257 -27.01 30.53 -16.33
N GLN A 258 -27.76 29.65 -15.66
CA GLN A 258 -28.94 28.84 -16.04
C GLN A 258 -28.58 27.42 -16.46
N SER A 259 -29.49 26.53 -16.08
CA SER A 259 -29.48 25.07 -16.12
C SER A 259 -30.27 24.59 -17.34
N GLU A 260 -29.73 23.66 -18.13
CA GLU A 260 -30.47 22.81 -19.08
C GLU A 260 -29.74 21.44 -19.10
N GLN A 261 -30.31 20.37 -18.54
CA GLN A 261 -31.28 19.42 -19.12
C GLN A 261 -30.76 18.65 -20.36
N ASN A 262 -30.62 17.33 -20.17
CA ASN A 262 -30.43 16.32 -21.20
C ASN A 262 -31.61 16.29 -22.18
N PRO A 263 -31.39 15.74 -23.39
CA PRO A 263 -32.34 14.80 -23.96
C PRO A 263 -31.72 13.44 -24.28
N LEU A 264 -32.55 12.44 -24.05
CA LEU A 264 -32.45 11.04 -24.45
C LEU A 264 -32.50 10.93 -25.98
N ASP A 265 -31.71 10.03 -26.58
CA ASP A 265 -32.10 9.42 -27.85
C ASP A 265 -31.68 7.96 -27.94
N SER A 266 -32.50 7.21 -28.67
CA SER A 266 -32.79 5.81 -28.48
C SER A 266 -32.20 4.94 -29.60
N LEU A 267 -31.69 3.75 -29.22
CA LEU A 267 -31.74 2.46 -29.95
C LEU A 267 -31.07 2.30 -31.33
N ILE A 268 -30.13 1.34 -31.44
CA ILE A 268 -30.21 0.06 -32.21
C ILE A 268 -28.78 -0.49 -32.51
N GLY A 269 -28.53 -1.74 -32.11
CA GLY A 269 -27.93 -2.77 -32.97
C GLY A 269 -26.41 -2.96 -33.04
N GLY A 270 -25.92 -4.01 -32.35
CA GLY A 270 -24.99 -5.03 -32.90
C GLY A 270 -23.52 -4.66 -33.16
N ASP A 271 -22.61 -5.12 -32.29
CA ASP A 271 -21.57 -6.15 -32.58
C ASP A 271 -20.57 -6.18 -31.39
N ASP A 272 -20.70 -7.17 -30.51
CA ASP A 272 -19.87 -7.32 -29.30
C ASP A 272 -18.51 -7.96 -29.66
N GLN A 273 -17.61 -7.15 -30.20
CA GLN A 273 -16.18 -7.48 -30.30
C GLN A 273 -15.57 -7.53 -28.88
N PRO A 274 -14.84 -8.60 -28.49
CA PRO A 274 -14.28 -8.70 -27.15
C PRO A 274 -13.11 -7.71 -27.01
N ARG A 275 -13.35 -6.62 -26.27
CA ARG A 275 -12.28 -5.68 -25.89
C ARG A 275 -11.30 -6.37 -24.94
N PRO A 276 -9.98 -6.24 -25.14
CA PRO A 276 -8.99 -6.78 -24.21
C PRO A 276 -9.14 -6.11 -22.83
N LEU A 277 -8.95 -6.91 -21.77
CA LEU A 277 -8.94 -6.44 -20.38
C LEU A 277 -7.78 -5.46 -20.18
N HIS A 278 -8.10 -4.16 -20.22
CA HIS A 278 -7.12 -3.10 -19.97
C HIS A 278 -7.01 -2.88 -18.45
N ILE A 279 -6.01 -3.49 -17.82
CA ILE A 279 -5.70 -3.26 -16.40
C ILE A 279 -4.97 -1.91 -16.30
N VAL A 280 -5.68 -0.87 -15.87
CA VAL A 280 -5.08 0.44 -15.58
C VAL A 280 -4.55 0.41 -14.15
N TRP A 281 -3.22 0.45 -14.00
CA TRP A 281 -2.59 0.73 -12.73
C TRP A 281 -2.68 2.23 -12.43
N PRO A 282 -3.27 2.65 -11.30
CA PRO A 282 -3.29 4.05 -10.94
C PRO A 282 -1.90 4.46 -10.45
N HIS A 283 -1.06 4.97 -11.34
CA HIS A 283 0.13 5.72 -10.96
C HIS A 283 -0.30 7.14 -10.55
N ARG A 284 -0.06 7.50 -9.29
CA ARG A 284 0.11 8.89 -8.86
C ARG A 284 1.31 8.99 -7.94
#